data_AF-A0A179ET52-F1
#
_entry.id   AF-A0A179ET52-F1
#
_cell.length_a   1.000
_cell.length_b   1.000
_cell.length_c   1.000
_cell.angle_alpha   90.00
_cell.angle_beta   90.00
_cell.angle_gamma   90.00
#
_symmetry.space_group_name_H-M   'P 1'
#
loop_
_entity.id
_entity.type
_entity.pdbx_description
1 polymer ?
#
loop_
_entity_poly.entity_id
_entity_poly.type
_entity_poly.pdbx_seq_one_letter_code
_entity_poly.pdbx_strand_id
1 'polypeptide(L)'
;MTFLLDLINGVHKFLGYLDISPKYLNRGYTILSVIPTMYLLRIIFGLWQNQNYLQFFLYGIVFLVLVYFIVLNIFYYFFDKNSKADVTQVFVKYLPDEAFNIQTEGGIQTGNTLQSVDTEEVTVDYNEDYQLQLAENMSYLIAEGQIKVNDLGRMDGFLVDRNTLYPYYYVKKVREQEYVLKIGKNYSELVEVGKIHAKAGQETINPVGLFIVGGDFVKDGLRYHEPYRLKLIAKKEQLQAATGEPVVYSRSQRRKHS
;
A
#
# COMPACT_ATOMS: atom_id res chain seq x y z
N MET A 1 5.09 -25.44 -20.84
CA MET A 1 4.44 -25.31 -19.51
C MET A 1 4.51 -23.87 -18.99
N THR A 2 4.27 -22.87 -19.82
CA THR A 2 4.33 -21.43 -19.46
C THR A 2 3.07 -20.68 -19.87
N PHE A 3 2.39 -21.15 -20.91
CA PHE A 3 1.17 -20.52 -21.44
C PHE A 3 0.06 -20.26 -20.41
N LEU A 4 -0.17 -21.19 -19.47
CA LEU A 4 -1.14 -21.00 -18.40
C LEU A 4 -0.70 -19.95 -17.38
N LEU A 5 0.59 -19.92 -17.02
CA LEU A 5 1.13 -18.90 -16.11
C LEU A 5 1.16 -17.52 -16.78
N ASP A 6 1.49 -17.46 -18.07
CA ASP A 6 1.50 -16.23 -18.87
C ASP A 6 0.08 -15.69 -19.08
N LEU A 7 -0.92 -16.56 -19.24
CA LEU A 7 -2.32 -16.18 -19.30
C LEU A 7 -2.80 -15.61 -17.95
N ILE A 8 -2.47 -16.29 -16.84
CA ILE A 8 -2.83 -15.83 -15.50
C ILE A 8 -2.13 -14.50 -15.18
N ASN A 9 -0.84 -14.36 -15.50
CA ASN A 9 -0.09 -13.11 -15.33
C ASN A 9 -0.62 -12.00 -16.24
N GLY A 10 -1.01 -12.32 -17.48
CA GLY A 10 -1.62 -11.39 -18.41
C GLY A 10 -2.97 -10.87 -17.92
N VAL A 11 -3.83 -11.76 -17.40
CA VAL A 11 -5.11 -11.40 -16.78
C VAL A 11 -4.87 -10.59 -15.50
N HIS A 12 -3.92 -10.97 -14.66
CA HIS A 12 -3.57 -10.23 -13.45
C HIS A 12 -3.08 -8.81 -13.77
N LYS A 13 -2.22 -8.68 -14.79
CA LYS A 13 -1.73 -7.38 -15.26
C LYS A 13 -2.82 -6.54 -15.94
N PHE A 14 -3.72 -7.17 -16.68
CA PHE A 14 -4.86 -6.52 -17.33
C PHE A 14 -5.88 -6.00 -16.30
N LEU A 15 -6.23 -6.83 -15.31
CA LEU A 15 -7.14 -6.45 -14.23
C LEU A 15 -6.53 -5.40 -13.29
N GLY A 16 -5.19 -5.38 -13.15
CA GLY A 16 -4.48 -4.35 -12.39
C GLY A 16 -4.29 -3.02 -13.14
N TYR A 17 -4.39 -2.99 -14.48
CA TYR A 17 -4.28 -1.76 -15.29
C TYR A 17 -5.62 -1.01 -15.41
N LEU A 18 -6.72 -1.76 -15.33
CA LEU A 18 -8.02 -1.16 -15.11
C LEU A 18 -8.05 -0.75 -13.63
N ASP A 19 -8.23 0.54 -13.34
CA ASP A 19 -8.31 1.11 -11.98
C ASP A 19 -9.62 0.65 -11.28
N ILE A 20 -9.77 -0.67 -11.15
CA ILE A 20 -10.96 -1.38 -10.72
C ILE A 20 -10.94 -1.41 -9.21
N SER A 21 -12.01 -0.92 -8.59
CA SER A 21 -12.08 -0.93 -7.12
C SER A 21 -11.93 -2.36 -6.57
N PRO A 22 -11.29 -2.54 -5.41
CA PRO A 22 -11.04 -3.86 -4.82
C PRO A 22 -12.28 -4.75 -4.71
N LYS A 23 -13.47 -4.14 -4.58
CA LYS A 23 -14.77 -4.82 -4.60
C LYS A 23 -15.00 -5.62 -5.89
N TYR A 24 -14.69 -5.04 -7.05
CA TYR A 24 -14.88 -5.69 -8.35
C TYR A 24 -13.74 -6.66 -8.68
N LEU A 25 -12.52 -6.38 -8.22
CA LEU A 25 -11.39 -7.29 -8.37
C LEU A 25 -11.64 -8.62 -7.64
N ASN A 26 -12.09 -8.56 -6.39
CA ASN A 26 -12.42 -9.76 -5.59
C ASN A 26 -13.62 -10.55 -6.17
N ARG A 27 -14.58 -9.85 -6.78
CA ARG A 27 -15.66 -10.50 -7.57
C ARG A 27 -15.10 -11.24 -8.77
N GLY A 28 -14.15 -10.63 -9.50
CA GLY A 28 -13.46 -11.25 -10.62
C GLY A 28 -12.71 -12.51 -10.22
N TYR A 29 -11.95 -12.48 -9.12
CA TYR A 29 -11.25 -13.64 -8.59
C TYR A 29 -12.20 -14.76 -8.15
N THR A 30 -13.34 -14.41 -7.54
CA THR A 30 -14.38 -15.39 -7.19
C THR A 30 -14.91 -16.11 -8.42
N ILE A 31 -15.19 -15.38 -9.51
CA ILE A 31 -15.64 -15.97 -10.78
C ILE A 31 -14.52 -16.84 -11.39
N LEU A 32 -13.28 -16.35 -11.40
CA LEU A 32 -12.13 -17.07 -11.95
C LEU A 32 -11.88 -18.40 -11.22
N SER A 33 -12.11 -18.44 -9.91
CA SER A 33 -11.93 -19.65 -9.08
C SER A 33 -12.89 -20.80 -9.43
N VAL A 34 -14.01 -20.52 -10.12
CA VAL A 34 -14.97 -21.55 -10.56
C VAL A 34 -14.37 -22.45 -11.63
N ILE A 35 -13.52 -21.91 -12.51
CA ILE A 35 -12.93 -22.64 -13.64
C ILE A 35 -12.07 -23.83 -13.20
N PRO A 36 -11.03 -23.66 -12.35
CA PRO A 36 -10.24 -24.79 -11.87
C PRO A 36 -11.07 -25.76 -11.02
N THR A 37 -12.06 -25.25 -10.27
CA THR A 37 -12.94 -26.09 -9.44
C THR A 37 -13.83 -27.00 -10.29
N MET A 38 -14.38 -26.49 -11.39
CA MET A 38 -15.13 -27.29 -12.37
C MET A 38 -14.25 -28.31 -13.09
N TYR A 39 -12.99 -27.96 -13.37
CA TYR A 39 -12.04 -28.92 -13.92
C TYR A 39 -11.75 -30.06 -12.94
N LEU A 40 -11.67 -29.76 -11.64
CA LEU A 40 -11.48 -30.77 -10.60
C LEU A 40 -12.66 -31.75 -10.52
N LEU A 41 -13.90 -31.29 -10.76
CA LEU A 41 -15.06 -32.16 -10.90
C LEU A 41 -14.90 -33.17 -12.04
N ARG A 42 -14.36 -32.76 -13.20
CA ARG A 42 -14.05 -33.66 -14.32
C ARG A 42 -13.04 -34.72 -13.91
N ILE A 43 -12.00 -34.36 -13.14
CA ILE A 43 -11.00 -35.31 -12.63
C ILE A 43 -11.66 -36.34 -11.72
N ILE A 44 -12.50 -35.90 -10.78
CA ILE A 44 -13.24 -36.78 -9.85
C ILE A 44 -14.09 -37.78 -10.63
N PHE A 45 -14.81 -37.32 -11.67
CA PHE A 45 -15.60 -38.22 -12.52
C PHE A 45 -14.74 -39.25 -13.24
N GLY A 46 -13.55 -38.87 -13.71
CA GLY A 46 -12.57 -39.80 -14.29
C GLY A 46 -12.06 -40.83 -13.28
N LEU A 47 -11.80 -40.43 -12.04
CA LEU A 47 -11.37 -41.33 -10.95
C LEU A 47 -12.46 -42.34 -10.57
N TRP A 48 -13.72 -41.93 -10.61
CA TRP A 48 -14.87 -42.81 -10.42
C TRP A 48 -14.93 -43.88 -11.52
N GLN A 49 -14.79 -43.49 -12.79
CA GLN A 49 -14.77 -44.42 -13.92
C GLN A 49 -13.58 -45.39 -13.85
N ASN A 50 -12.43 -44.92 -13.37
CA ASN A 50 -11.21 -45.70 -13.20
C ASN A 50 -11.21 -46.57 -11.92
N GLN A 51 -12.34 -46.66 -11.19
CA GLN A 51 -12.50 -47.42 -9.95
C GLN A 51 -11.50 -47.06 -8.84
N ASN A 52 -10.87 -45.88 -8.93
CA ASN A 52 -9.89 -45.41 -7.95
C ASN A 52 -10.60 -44.68 -6.81
N TYR A 53 -11.29 -45.44 -5.97
CA TYR A 53 -12.20 -44.91 -4.94
C TYR A 53 -11.49 -44.09 -3.86
N LEU A 54 -10.25 -44.45 -3.50
CA LEU A 54 -9.48 -43.72 -2.50
C LEU A 54 -9.15 -42.30 -2.97
N GLN A 55 -8.61 -42.18 -4.18
CA GLN A 55 -8.33 -40.87 -4.77
C GLN A 55 -9.63 -40.10 -5.04
N PHE A 56 -10.66 -40.77 -5.58
CA PHE A 56 -11.98 -40.17 -5.76
C PHE A 56 -12.49 -39.50 -4.48
N PHE A 57 -12.38 -40.18 -3.33
CA PHE A 57 -12.83 -39.64 -2.05
C PHE A 57 -11.98 -38.44 -1.58
N LEU A 58 -10.65 -38.53 -1.69
CA LEU A 58 -9.74 -37.45 -1.30
C LEU A 58 -9.96 -36.18 -2.15
N TYR A 59 -9.99 -36.33 -3.49
CA TYR A 59 -10.27 -35.21 -4.39
C TYR A 59 -11.70 -34.69 -4.22
N GLY A 60 -12.66 -35.57 -3.92
CA GLY A 60 -14.05 -35.20 -3.61
C GLY A 60 -14.16 -34.31 -2.37
N ILE A 61 -13.43 -34.60 -1.30
CA ILE A 61 -13.38 -33.74 -0.11
C ILE A 61 -12.83 -32.37 -0.47
N VAL A 62 -11.70 -32.30 -1.18
CA VAL A 62 -11.08 -31.03 -1.59
C VAL A 62 -12.06 -30.21 -2.46
N PHE A 63 -12.76 -30.87 -3.38
CA PHE A 63 -13.79 -30.22 -4.19
C PHE A 63 -14.91 -29.60 -3.35
N LEU A 64 -15.44 -30.35 -2.37
CA LEU A 64 -16.50 -29.85 -1.50
C LEU A 64 -16.05 -28.64 -0.69
N VAL A 65 -14.81 -28.65 -0.19
CA VAL A 65 -14.22 -27.50 0.53
C VAL A 65 -14.11 -26.28 -0.39
N LEU A 66 -13.61 -26.45 -1.62
CA LEU A 66 -13.49 -25.34 -2.57
C LEU A 66 -14.86 -24.77 -2.97
N VAL A 67 -15.84 -25.63 -3.26
CA VAL A 67 -17.21 -25.22 -3.58
C VAL A 67 -17.83 -24.45 -2.41
N TYR A 68 -17.63 -24.94 -1.18
CA TYR A 68 -18.09 -24.26 0.03
C TYR A 68 -17.53 -22.83 0.12
N PHE A 69 -16.22 -22.64 -0.08
CA PHE A 69 -15.62 -21.30 -0.07
C PHE A 69 -16.07 -20.42 -1.24
N ILE A 70 -16.28 -20.97 -2.43
CA ILE A 70 -16.85 -20.23 -3.57
C ILE A 70 -18.24 -19.70 -3.22
N VAL A 71 -19.09 -20.54 -2.64
CA VAL A 71 -20.45 -20.14 -2.24
C VAL A 71 -20.40 -19.04 -1.19
N LEU A 72 -19.55 -19.16 -0.16
CA LEU A 72 -19.35 -18.10 0.83
C LEU A 72 -18.88 -16.79 0.18
N ASN A 73 -17.88 -16.85 -0.71
CA ASN A 73 -17.36 -15.68 -1.43
C ASN A 73 -18.43 -15.04 -2.33
N ILE A 74 -19.31 -15.82 -2.95
CA ILE A 74 -20.45 -15.29 -3.72
C ILE A 74 -21.41 -14.51 -2.80
N PHE A 75 -21.81 -15.09 -1.67
CA PHE A 75 -22.68 -14.39 -0.72
C PHE A 75 -22.03 -13.12 -0.16
N TYR A 76 -20.74 -13.19 0.15
CA TYR A 76 -19.97 -12.07 0.69
C TYR A 76 -19.80 -10.94 -0.33
N TYR A 77 -19.23 -11.22 -1.50
CA TYR A 77 -18.86 -10.19 -2.47
C TYR A 77 -20.01 -9.73 -3.38
N PHE A 78 -21.02 -10.58 -3.66
CA PHE A 78 -22.12 -10.22 -4.57
C PHE A 78 -23.40 -9.80 -3.84
N PHE A 79 -23.71 -10.43 -2.70
CA PHE A 79 -24.94 -10.14 -1.97
C PHE A 79 -24.73 -9.25 -0.73
N ASP A 80 -23.48 -8.84 -0.44
CA ASP A 80 -23.10 -8.06 0.75
C ASP A 80 -23.69 -8.67 2.05
N LYS A 81 -23.82 -10.01 2.10
CA LYS A 81 -24.39 -10.76 3.22
C LYS A 81 -23.35 -11.74 3.78
N ASN A 82 -23.07 -11.61 5.08
CA ASN A 82 -22.30 -12.61 5.81
C ASN A 82 -23.19 -13.81 6.15
N SER A 83 -22.86 -14.99 5.63
CA SER A 83 -23.56 -16.24 5.95
C SER A 83 -23.30 -16.63 7.41
N LYS A 84 -24.33 -17.09 8.12
CA LYS A 84 -24.19 -17.60 9.51
C LYS A 84 -23.40 -18.91 9.60
N ALA A 85 -23.19 -19.58 8.47
CA ALA A 85 -22.40 -20.80 8.35
C ALA A 85 -20.93 -20.51 7.98
N ASP A 86 -20.48 -19.26 8.10
CA ASP A 86 -19.14 -18.84 7.74
C ASP A 86 -18.12 -19.23 8.82
N VAL A 87 -17.34 -20.28 8.55
CA VAL A 87 -16.30 -20.77 9.45
C VAL A 87 -15.08 -19.83 9.47
N THR A 88 -14.95 -18.86 8.55
CA THR A 88 -13.85 -17.88 8.57
C THR A 88 -13.81 -17.08 9.88
N GLN A 89 -14.96 -16.81 10.51
CA GLN A 89 -15.04 -16.14 11.81
C GLN A 89 -14.40 -16.95 12.95
N VAL A 90 -14.32 -18.27 12.82
CA VAL A 90 -13.64 -19.14 13.82
C VAL A 90 -12.13 -18.99 13.68
N PHE A 91 -11.62 -18.80 12.46
CA PHE A 91 -10.21 -18.53 12.20
C PHE A 91 -9.77 -17.13 12.65
N VAL A 92 -10.67 -16.12 12.60
CA VAL A 92 -10.43 -14.75 13.14
C VAL A 92 -10.05 -14.75 14.61
N LYS A 93 -10.47 -15.75 15.38
CA LYS A 93 -10.15 -15.85 16.81
C LYS A 93 -8.72 -16.31 17.10
N TYR A 94 -8.06 -16.98 16.15
CA TYR A 94 -6.76 -17.62 16.33
C TYR A 94 -5.67 -17.10 15.39
N LEU A 95 -6.04 -16.35 14.36
CA LEU A 95 -5.11 -15.68 13.46
C LEU A 95 -5.04 -14.19 13.84
N PRO A 96 -3.83 -13.59 13.91
CA PRO A 96 -3.69 -12.14 14.12
C PRO A 96 -4.44 -11.36 13.03
N ASP A 97 -4.96 -10.18 13.38
CA ASP A 97 -5.76 -9.32 12.47
C ASP A 97 -5.07 -9.05 11.11
N GLU A 98 -3.74 -9.16 11.09
CA GLU A 98 -2.87 -9.08 9.90
C GLU A 98 -3.16 -10.16 8.85
N ALA A 99 -3.63 -11.36 9.24
CA ALA A 99 -3.87 -12.47 8.31
C ALA A 99 -5.25 -12.39 7.61
N PHE A 100 -6.17 -11.54 8.09
CA PHE A 100 -7.46 -11.26 7.45
C PHE A 100 -7.48 -9.93 6.69
N ASN A 101 -6.48 -9.09 6.89
CA ASN A 101 -6.19 -7.95 6.03
C ASN A 101 -5.53 -8.38 4.71
N ILE A 102 -6.09 -9.40 4.05
CA ILE A 102 -5.87 -9.63 2.62
C ILE A 102 -6.75 -8.64 1.84
N GLN A 103 -6.65 -7.36 2.19
CA GLN A 103 -6.95 -6.28 1.29
C GLN A 103 -5.61 -5.64 0.95
N THR A 104 -5.06 -6.11 -0.18
CA THR A 104 -4.06 -5.41 -1.00
C THR A 104 -2.59 -5.63 -0.65
N GLU A 105 -2.13 -6.88 -0.60
CA GLU A 105 -0.79 -7.19 -1.12
C GLU A 105 -0.96 -7.70 -2.56
N GLY A 106 -0.60 -6.87 -3.55
CA GLY A 106 -0.64 -7.23 -4.98
C GLY A 106 -1.31 -6.22 -5.92
N GLY A 107 -1.87 -5.12 -5.39
CA GLY A 107 -2.28 -3.98 -6.20
C GLY A 107 -1.08 -3.10 -6.51
N ILE A 108 -0.83 -2.85 -7.79
CA ILE A 108 0.11 -1.83 -8.26
C ILE A 108 -0.18 -0.54 -7.48
N GLN A 109 0.82 -0.09 -6.72
CA GLN A 109 0.71 1.05 -5.82
C GLN A 109 0.67 2.36 -6.63
N THR A 110 -0.47 2.63 -7.25
CA THR A 110 -0.79 3.98 -7.73
C THR A 110 -1.38 4.76 -6.55
N GLY A 111 -0.49 5.43 -5.83
CA GLY A 111 -0.76 6.68 -5.09
C GLY A 111 -1.90 6.68 -4.07
N ASN A 112 -1.63 6.21 -2.84
CA ASN A 112 -2.04 6.87 -1.57
C ASN A 112 -1.69 6.08 -0.29
N THR A 113 -0.78 5.11 -0.34
CA THR A 113 -0.37 4.30 0.83
C THR A 113 0.73 4.95 1.67
N LEU A 114 0.51 6.20 2.07
CA LEU A 114 1.21 6.78 3.24
C LEU A 114 0.23 7.01 4.42
N GLN A 115 -1.05 6.69 4.26
CA GLN A 115 -2.08 6.96 5.27
C GLN A 115 -2.40 5.78 6.22
N SER A 116 -1.74 4.63 6.09
CA SER A 116 -1.99 3.44 6.94
C SER A 116 -0.88 3.11 7.94
N VAL A 117 0.19 3.91 8.00
CA VAL A 117 1.23 3.82 9.02
C VAL A 117 1.09 5.06 9.90
N ASP A 118 1.20 4.91 11.23
CA ASP A 118 1.23 5.99 12.23
C ASP A 118 2.26 7.08 11.86
N THR A 119 1.92 7.92 10.89
CA THR A 119 2.81 8.87 10.25
C THR A 119 2.05 10.15 9.97
N GLU A 120 2.74 11.26 10.15
CA GLU A 120 2.20 12.59 9.92
C GLU A 120 3.14 13.39 9.03
N GLU A 121 2.55 14.26 8.21
CA GLU A 121 3.30 15.28 7.49
C GLU A 121 3.79 16.32 8.50
N VAL A 122 5.09 16.54 8.50
CA VAL A 122 5.73 17.52 9.36
C VAL A 122 5.82 18.84 8.61
N THR A 123 5.28 19.89 9.22
CA THR A 123 5.41 21.25 8.70
C THR A 123 6.87 21.67 8.77
N VAL A 124 7.43 22.04 7.61
CA VAL A 124 8.80 22.55 7.49
C VAL A 124 8.72 23.98 6.97
N ASP A 125 9.35 24.89 7.68
CA ASP A 125 9.54 26.28 7.27
C ASP A 125 10.76 26.36 6.36
N TYR A 126 10.50 26.32 5.05
CA TYR A 126 11.55 26.33 4.04
C TYR A 126 12.11 27.74 3.80
N ASN A 127 13.40 27.79 3.48
CA ASN A 127 14.09 29.02 3.07
C ASN A 127 13.59 29.47 1.69
N GLU A 128 13.59 30.77 1.39
CA GLU A 128 13.05 31.31 0.12
C GLU A 128 13.66 30.65 -1.13
N ASP A 129 14.97 30.39 -1.11
CA ASP A 129 15.72 29.87 -2.27
C ASP A 129 15.76 28.34 -2.37
N TYR A 130 15.09 27.61 -1.47
CA TYR A 130 15.24 26.15 -1.39
C TYR A 130 14.82 25.43 -2.68
N GLN A 131 13.83 25.97 -3.40
CA GLN A 131 13.32 25.37 -4.63
C GLN A 131 14.35 25.41 -5.76
N LEU A 132 15.19 26.46 -5.79
CA LEU A 132 16.26 26.58 -6.76
C LEU A 132 17.35 25.53 -6.50
N GLN A 133 17.76 25.40 -5.23
CA GLN A 133 18.73 24.37 -4.81
C GLN A 133 18.18 22.96 -5.06
N LEU A 134 16.90 22.74 -4.79
CA LEU A 134 16.24 21.48 -5.04
C LEU A 134 16.21 21.15 -6.53
N ALA A 135 15.84 22.09 -7.40
CA ALA A 135 15.83 21.89 -8.84
C ALA A 135 17.22 21.54 -9.39
N GLU A 136 18.28 22.19 -8.89
CA GLU A 136 19.66 21.87 -9.25
C GLU A 136 20.04 20.45 -8.82
N ASN A 137 19.75 20.09 -7.56
CA ASN A 137 20.03 18.74 -7.06
C ASN A 137 19.23 17.68 -7.83
N MET A 138 17.95 17.94 -8.12
CA MET A 138 17.11 17.04 -8.91
C MET A 138 17.71 16.79 -10.29
N SER A 139 18.16 17.84 -10.97
CA SER A 139 18.79 17.73 -12.30
C SER A 139 20.03 16.82 -12.26
N TYR A 140 20.87 16.98 -11.23
CA TYR A 140 22.04 16.14 -11.01
C TYR A 140 21.67 14.68 -10.69
N LEU A 141 20.74 14.46 -9.75
CA LEU A 141 20.34 13.12 -9.30
C LEU A 141 19.63 12.32 -10.38
N ILE A 142 18.89 12.99 -11.27
CA ILE A 142 18.26 12.37 -12.44
C ILE A 142 19.32 12.00 -13.48
N ALA A 143 20.28 12.90 -13.74
CA ALA A 143 21.38 12.64 -14.70
C ALA A 143 22.26 11.44 -14.27
N GLU A 144 22.53 11.32 -12.97
CA GLU A 144 23.26 10.18 -12.38
C GLU A 144 22.40 8.90 -12.22
N GLY A 145 21.12 8.94 -12.61
CA GLY A 145 20.21 7.80 -12.55
C GLY A 145 19.80 7.37 -11.13
N GLN A 146 20.01 8.23 -10.13
CA GLN A 146 19.66 7.96 -8.73
C GLN A 146 18.17 8.22 -8.46
N ILE A 147 17.57 9.13 -9.23
CA ILE A 147 16.13 9.34 -9.26
C ILE A 147 15.59 8.80 -10.58
N LYS A 148 14.66 7.85 -10.48
CA LYS A 148 13.96 7.31 -11.64
C LYS A 148 12.91 8.30 -12.10
N VAL A 149 12.89 8.54 -13.40
CA VAL A 149 11.95 9.44 -14.07
C VAL A 149 11.40 8.73 -15.29
N ASN A 150 10.14 9.02 -15.60
CA ASN A 150 9.56 8.61 -16.87
C ASN A 150 9.91 9.69 -17.91
N ASP A 151 10.68 9.30 -18.92
CA ASP A 151 11.04 10.18 -20.03
C ASP A 151 9.75 10.51 -20.82
N LEU A 152 9.41 11.80 -20.84
CA LEU A 152 8.24 12.33 -21.56
C LEU A 152 8.49 12.42 -23.09
N GLY A 153 9.63 11.92 -23.56
CA GLY A 153 10.07 11.83 -24.95
C GLY A 153 10.51 13.18 -25.51
N ARG A 154 11.77 13.26 -25.97
CA ARG A 154 12.40 14.31 -26.83
C ARG A 154 12.14 15.80 -26.53
N MET A 155 11.45 16.14 -25.45
CA MET A 155 11.09 17.52 -25.09
C MET A 155 11.33 17.67 -23.60
N ASP A 156 12.15 18.67 -23.24
CA ASP A 156 12.70 18.93 -21.92
C ASP A 156 11.64 18.77 -20.81
N GLY A 157 11.92 17.88 -19.85
CA GLY A 157 11.09 17.65 -18.67
C GLY A 157 11.15 16.21 -18.15
N PHE A 158 11.01 16.05 -16.83
CA PHE A 158 11.08 14.76 -16.16
C PHE A 158 9.84 14.52 -15.31
N LEU A 159 9.12 13.42 -15.60
CA LEU A 159 8.02 13.00 -14.75
C LEU A 159 8.55 12.16 -13.60
N VAL A 160 8.51 12.71 -12.39
CA VAL A 160 8.89 12.03 -11.15
C VAL A 160 7.70 11.23 -10.62
N ASP A 161 7.92 9.97 -10.26
CA ASP A 161 6.86 9.12 -9.71
C ASP A 161 6.35 9.67 -8.38
N ARG A 162 5.06 9.45 -8.09
CA ARG A 162 4.49 9.80 -6.78
C ARG A 162 5.24 9.06 -5.67
N ASN A 163 5.48 9.75 -4.56
CA ASN A 163 6.23 9.23 -3.40
C ASN A 163 7.70 8.89 -3.71
N THR A 164 8.32 9.56 -4.69
CA THR A 164 9.76 9.46 -4.88
C THR A 164 10.50 10.02 -3.67
N LEU A 165 11.36 9.21 -3.06
CA LEU A 165 12.15 9.60 -1.91
C LEU A 165 13.38 10.39 -2.33
N TYR A 166 13.64 11.50 -1.63
CA TYR A 166 14.85 12.28 -1.79
C TYR A 166 16.02 11.55 -1.11
N PRO A 167 17.07 11.12 -1.83
CA PRO A 167 18.07 10.20 -1.27
C PRO A 167 18.92 10.80 -0.15
N TYR A 168 19.37 12.05 -0.30
CA TYR A 168 20.37 12.65 0.60
C TYR A 168 19.75 13.78 1.42
N TYR A 169 19.06 13.40 2.49
CA TYR A 169 18.56 14.35 3.47
C TYR A 169 19.06 14.00 4.87
N TYR A 170 19.09 15.02 5.72
CA TYR A 170 19.42 14.85 7.14
C TYR A 170 18.63 15.84 7.99
N VAL A 171 18.05 15.34 9.07
CA VAL A 171 17.33 16.15 10.06
C VAL A 171 18.20 16.22 11.30
N LYS A 172 18.66 17.43 11.66
CA LYS A 172 19.53 17.67 12.81
C LYS A 172 18.78 18.45 13.89
N LYS A 173 18.77 17.95 15.13
CA LYS A 173 18.29 18.71 16.29
C LYS A 173 19.27 19.84 16.60
N VAL A 174 18.77 21.08 16.69
CA VAL A 174 19.59 22.27 16.99
C VAL A 174 19.27 22.80 18.38
N ARG A 175 17.99 22.84 18.76
CA ARG A 175 17.52 23.27 20.10
C ARG A 175 16.41 22.35 20.60
N GLU A 176 15.93 22.61 21.82
CA GLU A 176 14.67 22.04 22.27
C GLU A 176 13.56 22.45 21.30
N GLN A 177 12.88 21.45 20.72
CA GLN A 177 11.81 21.60 19.74
C GLN A 177 12.19 22.27 18.40
N GLU A 178 13.48 22.48 18.09
CA GLU A 178 13.92 23.04 16.81
C GLU A 178 14.88 22.08 16.09
N TYR A 179 14.49 21.68 14.88
CA TYR A 179 15.29 20.83 13.99
C TYR A 179 15.56 21.58 12.68
N VAL A 180 16.68 21.25 12.05
CA VAL A 180 17.07 21.78 10.74
C VAL A 180 17.06 20.64 9.73
N LEU A 181 16.40 20.88 8.60
CA LEU A 181 16.40 19.99 7.44
C LEU A 181 17.52 20.41 6.48
N LYS A 182 18.38 19.45 6.15
CA LYS A 182 19.42 19.59 5.14
C LYS A 182 19.21 18.61 3.99
N ILE A 183 19.52 19.03 2.77
CA ILE A 183 19.49 18.21 1.56
C ILE A 183 20.76 18.40 0.74
N GLY A 184 21.09 17.47 -0.14
CA GLY A 184 22.24 17.61 -1.03
C GLY A 184 22.25 16.64 -2.20
N LYS A 185 23.31 16.70 -3.00
CA LYS A 185 23.61 15.73 -4.07
C LYS A 185 24.25 14.45 -3.51
N ASN A 186 24.84 14.54 -2.32
CA ASN A 186 25.44 13.47 -1.54
C ASN A 186 25.50 13.90 -0.06
N TYR A 187 25.92 13.01 0.85
CA TYR A 187 25.99 13.33 2.28
C TYR A 187 27.13 14.29 2.68
N SER A 188 28.12 14.50 1.81
CA SER A 188 29.23 15.44 2.04
C SER A 188 28.84 16.89 1.72
N GLU A 189 27.88 17.09 0.82
CA GLU A 189 27.43 18.40 0.30
C GLU A 189 26.00 18.72 0.76
N LEU A 190 25.74 18.62 2.06
CA LEU A 190 24.43 18.92 2.63
C LEU A 190 24.26 20.41 2.91
N VAL A 191 23.24 21.02 2.31
CA VAL A 191 22.85 22.43 2.49
C VAL A 191 21.57 22.52 3.31
N GLU A 192 21.48 23.52 4.18
CA GLU A 192 20.28 23.80 4.97
C GLU A 192 19.18 24.42 4.12
N VAL A 193 18.00 23.80 4.14
CA VAL A 193 16.85 24.20 3.31
C VAL A 193 15.61 24.58 4.10
N GLY A 194 15.56 24.27 5.39
CA GLY A 194 14.44 24.69 6.22
C GLY A 194 14.58 24.29 7.68
N LYS A 195 13.67 24.83 8.48
CA LYS A 195 13.55 24.58 9.90
C LYS A 195 12.25 23.86 10.21
N ILE A 196 12.28 23.07 11.26
CA ILE A 196 11.15 22.27 11.70
C ILE A 196 10.94 22.57 13.18
N HIS A 197 9.73 23.02 13.51
CA HIS A 197 9.30 23.21 14.87
C HIS A 197 8.53 21.98 15.34
N ALA A 198 9.07 21.28 16.34
CA ALA A 198 8.38 20.14 16.93
C ALA A 198 7.14 20.63 17.69
N LYS A 199 6.06 19.84 17.65
CA LYS A 199 4.83 20.16 18.39
C LYS A 199 5.10 20.10 19.90
N ALA A 200 4.42 20.94 20.67
CA ALA A 200 4.53 20.94 22.13
C ALA A 200 4.20 19.55 22.70
N GLY A 201 5.19 18.91 23.34
CA GLY A 201 5.08 17.53 23.87
C GLY A 201 5.76 16.44 23.04
N GLN A 202 6.39 16.78 21.91
CA GLN A 202 7.13 15.85 21.05
C GLN A 202 8.65 16.04 21.27
N GLU A 203 9.30 15.10 21.96
CA GLU A 203 10.74 15.20 22.30
C GLU A 203 11.64 14.88 21.10
N THR A 204 11.15 14.00 20.20
CA THR A 204 11.90 13.49 19.05
C THR A 204 11.07 13.45 17.77
N ILE A 205 11.63 13.96 16.67
CA ILE A 205 11.05 13.78 15.34
C ILE A 205 11.74 12.57 14.70
N ASN A 206 10.97 11.53 14.42
CA ASN A 206 11.46 10.31 13.77
C ASN A 206 11.07 10.34 12.28
N PRO A 207 11.93 10.87 11.38
CA PRO A 207 11.61 10.99 9.96
C PRO A 207 11.50 9.60 9.31
N VAL A 208 10.39 9.36 8.64
CA VAL A 208 10.12 8.16 7.83
C VAL A 208 10.75 8.33 6.45
N GLY A 209 10.65 9.54 5.88
CA GLY A 209 11.18 9.85 4.57
C GLY A 209 10.95 11.30 4.18
N LEU A 210 11.84 11.80 3.33
CA LEU A 210 11.66 13.08 2.64
C LEU A 210 11.23 12.78 1.20
N PHE A 211 10.06 13.26 0.80
CA PHE A 211 9.47 12.95 -0.49
C PHE A 211 9.47 14.16 -1.42
N ILE A 212 9.68 13.92 -2.69
CA ILE A 212 9.61 14.91 -3.76
C ILE A 212 8.17 15.00 -4.24
N VAL A 213 7.68 16.23 -4.39
CA VAL A 213 6.35 16.56 -4.90
C VAL A 213 6.47 17.67 -5.94
N GLY A 214 5.62 17.70 -6.95
CA GLY A 214 5.70 18.66 -8.06
C GLY A 214 6.53 18.13 -9.22
N GLY A 215 7.11 19.03 -10.02
CA GLY A 215 7.77 18.69 -11.28
C GLY A 215 6.80 18.69 -12.47
N ASP A 216 7.19 18.01 -13.54
CA ASP A 216 6.38 17.93 -14.75
C ASP A 216 5.33 16.82 -14.63
N PHE A 217 4.09 17.16 -14.96
CA PHE A 217 2.99 16.18 -14.99
C PHE A 217 2.00 16.43 -16.13
N VAL A 218 1.25 15.39 -16.49
CA VAL A 218 0.22 15.44 -17.52
C VAL A 218 -1.15 15.33 -16.87
N LYS A 219 -2.04 16.28 -17.16
CA LYS A 219 -3.45 16.25 -16.73
C LYS A 219 -4.33 16.62 -17.90
N ASP A 220 -5.33 15.79 -18.20
CA ASP A 220 -6.27 15.99 -19.31
C ASP A 220 -5.57 16.18 -20.67
N GLY A 221 -4.41 15.53 -20.86
CA GLY A 221 -3.59 15.66 -22.06
C GLY A 221 -2.75 16.94 -22.16
N LEU A 222 -2.87 17.86 -21.19
CA LEU A 222 -2.06 19.07 -21.07
C LEU A 222 -0.88 18.84 -20.12
N ARG A 223 0.30 19.37 -20.51
CA ARG A 223 1.51 19.35 -19.69
C ARG A 223 1.50 20.55 -18.75
N TYR A 224 1.76 20.29 -17.48
CA TYR A 224 1.91 21.29 -16.45
C TYR A 224 3.29 21.16 -15.82
N HIS A 225 3.90 22.30 -15.51
CA HIS A 225 5.15 22.39 -14.79
C HIS A 225 4.87 23.06 -13.44
N GLU A 226 5.18 22.37 -12.35
CA GLU A 226 5.20 22.95 -11.01
C GLU A 226 6.61 22.86 -10.42
N PRO A 227 7.06 23.87 -9.65
CA PRO A 227 8.32 23.79 -8.92
C PRO A 227 8.36 22.53 -8.04
N TYR A 228 9.52 21.90 -7.97
CA TYR A 228 9.75 20.82 -7.02
C TYR A 228 9.57 21.34 -5.59
N ARG A 229 8.92 20.52 -4.76
CA ARG A 229 8.69 20.74 -3.33
C ARG A 229 9.08 19.50 -2.56
N LEU A 230 9.37 19.70 -1.29
CA LEU A 230 9.71 18.63 -0.37
C LEU A 230 8.58 18.43 0.63
N LYS A 231 8.31 17.17 0.92
CA LYS A 231 7.32 16.74 1.92
C LYS A 231 8.01 15.82 2.91
N LEU A 232 8.17 16.27 4.15
CA LEU A 232 8.73 15.46 5.22
C LEU A 232 7.61 14.68 5.91
N ILE A 233 7.79 13.36 6.01
CA ILE A 233 6.89 12.49 6.74
C ILE A 233 7.64 11.92 7.93
N ALA A 234 7.05 12.00 9.12
CA ALA A 234 7.60 11.44 10.35
C ALA A 234 6.60 10.52 11.03
N LYS A 235 7.08 9.65 11.92
CA LYS A 235 6.22 8.78 12.72
C LYS A 235 5.45 9.61 13.76
N LYS A 236 4.15 9.37 13.89
CA LYS A 236 3.31 9.97 14.92
C LYS A 236 3.75 9.44 16.28
N GLU A 237 4.15 10.34 17.18
CA GLU A 237 4.46 9.98 18.56
C GLU A 237 3.13 9.81 19.32
N GLN A 238 2.84 8.60 19.81
CA GLN A 238 1.71 8.38 20.70
C GLN A 238 2.06 9.05 22.03
N LEU A 239 1.54 10.26 22.25
CA LEU A 239 1.55 10.89 23.57
C LEU A 239 0.94 9.89 24.57
N GLN A 240 1.78 9.32 25.44
CA GLN A 240 1.29 8.73 26.69
C GLN A 240 0.77 9.88 27.55
N ALA A 241 -0.45 10.31 27.26
CA ALA A 241 -1.20 11.19 28.13
C ALA A 241 -1.61 10.38 29.35
N ALA A 242 -0.76 10.41 30.38
CA ALA A 242 -1.18 10.20 31.75
C ALA A 242 -2.16 11.33 32.14
N THR A 243 -3.43 11.23 31.76
CA THR A 243 -4.61 11.69 32.51
C THR A 243 -5.89 11.48 31.67
N GLY A 244 -6.63 10.41 32.00
CA GLY A 244 -8.09 10.32 31.87
C GLY A 244 -8.72 10.47 30.47
N GLU A 245 -8.61 9.45 29.62
CA GLU A 245 -9.57 9.24 28.53
C GLU A 245 -10.58 8.13 28.88
N PRO A 246 -11.86 8.25 28.49
CA PRO A 246 -12.89 7.27 28.81
C PRO A 246 -12.58 5.96 28.09
N VAL A 247 -12.38 4.90 28.87
CA VAL A 247 -12.14 3.54 28.36
C VAL A 247 -13.30 3.14 27.43
N VAL A 248 -13.04 3.12 26.12
CA VAL A 248 -13.98 2.56 25.16
C VAL A 248 -13.86 1.04 25.23
N TYR A 249 -14.65 0.46 26.15
CA TYR A 249 -14.76 -0.98 26.27
C TYR A 249 -15.33 -1.60 25.00
N SER A 250 -14.66 -2.64 24.48
CA SER A 250 -15.28 -3.51 23.49
C SER A 250 -16.55 -4.15 24.07
N ARG A 251 -17.54 -4.49 23.22
CA ARG A 251 -18.85 -5.03 23.66
C ARG A 251 -18.74 -6.27 24.55
N SER A 252 -17.63 -7.02 24.48
CA SER A 252 -17.36 -8.17 25.35
C SER A 252 -16.87 -7.79 26.75
N GLN A 253 -16.22 -6.64 26.92
CA GLN A 253 -15.71 -6.17 28.22
C GLN A 253 -16.79 -5.46 29.06
N ARG A 254 -17.82 -4.86 28.43
CA ARG A 254 -18.97 -4.26 29.13
C ARG A 254 -19.80 -5.24 29.97
N ARG A 255 -19.77 -6.55 29.64
CA ARG A 255 -20.56 -7.57 30.36
C ARG A 255 -19.92 -8.07 31.65
N LYS A 256 -18.66 -7.74 31.93
CA LYS A 256 -17.97 -8.14 33.17
C LYS A 256 -17.95 -7.03 34.23
N HIS A 257 -18.53 -5.86 33.92
CA HIS A 257 -18.60 -4.72 34.83
C HIS A 257 -20.02 -4.19 35.01
N SER A 258 -21.03 -5.04 34.81
CA SER A 258 -22.39 -4.82 35.30
C SER A 258 -22.70 -5.78 36.44
#